data_AF-A0A0M2V1R4-F1
#
_entry.id   AF-A0A0M2V1R4-F1
#
_cell.length_a   1.000
_cell.length_b   1.000
_cell.length_c   1.000
_cell.angle_alpha   90.00
_cell.angle_beta   90.00
_cell.angle_gamma   90.00
#
_symmetry.space_group_name_H-M   'P 1'
#
loop_
_entity.id
_entity.type
_entity.pdbx_description
1 polymer ?
#
loop_
_entity_poly.entity_id
_entity_poly.type
_entity_poly.pdbx_seq_one_letter_code
_entity_poly.pdbx_strand_id
1 'polypeptide(L)'
;MEPILIEALMWITLLLATPAIWWVFRTVGEILGQVLFPGKLIEIKYEDDDGQIVVTKVNLDDDDELVKVLLRAKKHQSGGVNV
;
A
#
# COMPACT_ATOMS: atom_id res chain seq x y z
N MET A 1 9.43 -31.82 -40.01
CA MET A 1 9.72 -30.56 -39.31
C MET A 1 11.12 -30.68 -38.74
N GLU A 2 12.01 -29.76 -39.08
CA GLU A 2 13.37 -29.77 -38.54
C GLU A 2 13.34 -29.48 -37.02
N PRO A 3 14.13 -30.19 -36.21
CA PRO A 3 14.09 -30.08 -34.74
C PRO A 3 14.38 -28.66 -34.25
N ILE A 4 15.19 -27.91 -35.00
CA ILE A 4 15.55 -26.51 -34.73
C ILE A 4 14.34 -25.58 -34.75
N LEU A 5 13.36 -25.84 -35.63
CA LEU A 5 12.15 -25.02 -35.72
C LEU A 5 11.23 -25.22 -34.51
N ILE A 6 11.16 -26.45 -33.99
CA ILE A 6 10.36 -26.77 -32.80
C ILE A 6 10.97 -26.09 -31.57
N GLU A 7 12.30 -26.13 -31.44
CA GLU A 7 13.00 -25.49 -30.33
C GLU A 7 12.85 -23.97 -30.36
N ALA A 8 12.99 -23.33 -31.53
CA ALA A 8 12.75 -21.90 -31.69
C ALA A 8 11.31 -21.50 -31.31
N LEU A 9 10.31 -22.30 -31.70
CA LEU A 9 8.92 -22.06 -31.36
C LEU A 9 8.70 -22.15 -29.85
N MET A 10 9.31 -23.11 -29.16
CA MET A 10 9.22 -23.20 -27.69
C MET A 10 9.79 -21.97 -27.00
N TRP A 11 10.97 -21.50 -27.40
CA TRP A 11 11.58 -20.30 -26.82
C TRP A 11 10.74 -19.05 -27.06
N ILE A 12 10.19 -18.87 -28.26
CA ILE A 12 9.31 -17.75 -28.58
C ILE A 12 8.04 -17.80 -27.73
N THR A 13 7.44 -18.99 -27.59
CA THR A 13 6.21 -19.17 -26.81
C THR A 13 6.45 -18.88 -25.33
N LEU A 14 7.59 -19.32 -24.79
CA LEU A 14 7.99 -19.04 -23.42
C LEU A 14 8.18 -17.53 -23.19
N LEU A 15 8.84 -16.85 -24.14
CA LEU A 15 9.12 -15.42 -24.06
C LEU A 15 7.83 -14.58 -24.18
N LEU A 16 6.86 -15.02 -24.97
CA LEU A 16 5.53 -14.42 -25.06
C LEU A 16 4.66 -14.70 -23.83
N ALA A 17 4.92 -15.77 -23.08
CA ALA A 17 4.20 -16.08 -21.85
C ALA A 17 4.69 -15.26 -20.64
N THR A 18 5.93 -14.76 -20.68
CA THR A 18 6.55 -14.00 -19.58
C THR A 18 5.71 -12.83 -19.05
N PRO A 19 5.08 -11.98 -19.88
CA PRO A 19 4.25 -10.88 -19.40
C PRO A 19 3.03 -11.35 -18.61
N ALA A 20 2.38 -12.44 -19.07
CA ALA A 20 1.24 -13.02 -18.37
C ALA A 20 1.64 -13.63 -17.03
N ILE A 21 2.77 -14.34 -17.02
CA ILE A 21 3.36 -14.91 -15.80
C ILE A 21 3.68 -13.79 -14.80
N TRP A 22 4.34 -12.72 -15.23
CA TRP A 22 4.65 -11.56 -14.40
C TRP A 22 3.39 -10.93 -13.80
N TRP A 23 2.35 -10.74 -14.59
CA TRP A 23 1.10 -10.16 -14.13
C TRP A 23 0.45 -11.00 -13.02
N VAL A 24 0.39 -12.33 -13.21
CA VAL A 24 -0.12 -13.26 -12.20
C VAL A 24 0.70 -13.18 -10.92
N PHE A 25 2.03 -13.24 -11.01
CA PHE A 25 2.89 -13.14 -9.82
C PHE A 25 2.75 -11.81 -9.10
N ARG A 26 2.58 -10.70 -9.83
CA ARG A 26 2.34 -9.39 -9.24
C ARG A 26 1.04 -9.37 -8.44
N THR A 27 -0.07 -9.81 -9.04
CA THR A 27 -1.38 -9.81 -8.37
C THR A 27 -1.38 -10.74 -7.16
N VAL A 28 -0.82 -11.94 -7.30
CA VAL A 28 -0.69 -12.89 -6.18
C VAL A 28 0.21 -12.31 -5.10
N GLY A 29 1.31 -11.66 -5.47
CA GLY A 29 2.23 -10.99 -4.54
C GLY A 29 1.58 -9.85 -3.77
N GLU A 30 0.76 -9.02 -4.43
CA GLU A 30 0.01 -7.94 -3.77
C GLU A 30 -1.02 -8.49 -2.77
N ILE A 31 -1.75 -9.55 -3.15
CA ILE A 31 -2.72 -10.21 -2.26
C ILE A 31 -2.01 -10.85 -1.06
N LEU A 32 -0.92 -11.60 -1.32
CA LEU A 32 -0.12 -12.21 -0.26
C LEU A 32 0.52 -11.14 0.63
N GLY A 33 0.95 -10.02 0.07
CA GLY A 33 1.44 -8.86 0.82
C GLY A 33 0.39 -8.33 1.78
N GLN A 34 -0.84 -8.11 1.31
CA GLN A 34 -1.94 -7.66 2.17
C GLN A 34 -2.35 -8.67 3.24
N VAL A 35 -2.27 -9.97 2.95
CA VAL A 35 -2.64 -11.03 3.91
C VAL A 35 -1.54 -11.25 4.95
N LEU A 36 -0.26 -11.22 4.55
CA LEU A 36 0.88 -11.43 5.44
C LEU A 36 1.22 -10.17 6.24
N PHE A 37 1.02 -9.00 5.64
CA PHE A 37 1.22 -7.69 6.24
C PHE A 37 -0.10 -6.92 6.13
N PRO A 38 -1.12 -7.27 6.94
CA PRO A 38 -2.31 -6.45 7.03
C PRO A 38 -1.87 -5.09 7.56
N GLY A 39 -1.92 -4.06 6.70
CA GLY A 39 -1.53 -2.71 7.04
C GLY A 39 -2.14 -2.34 8.38
N LYS A 40 -1.30 -2.00 9.35
CA LYS A 40 -1.77 -1.74 10.71
C LYS A 40 -2.50 -0.40 10.66
N LEU A 41 -3.81 -0.45 10.47
CA LEU A 41 -4.67 0.72 10.44
C LEU A 41 -4.87 1.18 11.89
N ILE A 42 -4.32 2.34 12.25
CA ILE A 42 -4.63 3.00 13.52
C ILE A 42 -5.79 3.96 13.26
N GLU A 43 -6.86 3.82 14.03
CA GLU A 43 -7.90 4.85 14.14
C GLU A 43 -7.44 5.93 15.12
N ILE A 44 -7.15 7.11 14.60
CA ILE A 44 -6.83 8.29 15.42
C ILE A 44 -8.09 9.13 15.53
N LYS A 45 -8.55 9.35 16.76
CA LYS A 45 -9.66 10.25 17.09
C LYS A 45 -9.06 11.52 17.68
N TYR A 46 -9.31 12.66 17.05
CA TYR A 46 -8.93 13.96 17.58
C TYR A 46 -10.10 14.94 17.47
N GLU A 47 -10.16 15.86 18.41
CA GLU A 47 -11.15 16.94 18.44
C GLU A 47 -10.55 18.15 17.71
N ASP A 48 -11.25 18.65 16.70
CA ASP A 48 -10.89 19.86 15.96
C ASP A 48 -11.21 21.12 16.79
N ASP A 49 -10.65 22.26 16.42
CA ASP A 49 -10.79 23.53 17.14
C ASP A 49 -12.26 24.01 17.22
N ASP A 50 -13.11 23.49 16.33
CA ASP A 50 -14.58 23.70 16.29
C ASP A 50 -15.36 22.70 17.17
N GLY A 51 -14.69 21.86 17.97
CA GLY A 51 -15.30 20.84 18.83
C GLY A 51 -15.83 19.61 18.08
N GLN A 52 -15.43 19.41 16.83
CA GLN A 52 -15.84 18.26 16.02
C GLN A 52 -14.87 17.09 16.22
N ILE A 53 -15.41 15.90 16.54
CA ILE A 53 -14.61 14.68 16.66
C ILE A 53 -14.35 14.12 15.26
N VAL A 54 -13.12 14.27 14.79
CA VAL A 54 -12.67 13.73 13.51
C VAL A 54 -12.05 12.35 13.75
N VAL A 55 -12.59 11.34 13.06
CA VAL A 55 -12.07 9.96 13.09
C VAL A 55 -11.34 9.70 11.79
N THR A 56 -10.01 9.59 11.85
CA THR A 56 -9.16 9.33 10.68
C THR A 56 -8.49 7.96 10.82
N LYS A 57 -8.62 7.14 9.78
CA LYS A 57 -7.89 5.86 9.66
C LYS A 57 -6.57 6.14 8.98
N VAL A 58 -5.47 5.81 9.63
CA VAL A 58 -4.11 6.01 9.10
C VAL A 58 -3.45 4.65 8.93
N ASN A 59 -2.89 4.42 7.74
CA ASN A 59 -2.12 3.21 7.47
C ASN A 59 -0.70 3.37 8.03
N LEU A 60 -0.28 2.47 8.93
CA LEU A 60 1.05 2.51 9.54
C LEU A 60 2.21 2.13 8.62
N ASP A 61 1.94 1.56 7.44
CA ASP A 61 3.01 1.17 6.51
C ASP A 61 3.60 2.37 5.74
N ASP A 62 2.96 3.54 5.81
CA ASP A 62 3.45 4.80 5.22
C ASP A 62 3.84 5.77 6.35
N ASP A 63 5.12 5.75 6.73
CA ASP A 63 5.69 6.57 7.82
C ASP A 63 5.37 8.07 7.63
N ASP A 64 5.30 8.54 6.38
CA ASP A 64 4.99 9.93 6.04
C ASP A 64 3.53 10.29 6.35
N GLU A 65 2.59 9.34 6.20
CA GLU A 65 1.18 9.56 6.49
C GLU A 65 0.95 9.64 8.01
N LEU A 66 1.64 8.80 8.78
CA LEU A 66 1.60 8.87 10.25
C LEU A 66 2.09 10.19 10.80
N VAL A 67 3.26 10.63 10.34
CA VAL A 67 3.88 11.86 10.81
C VAL A 67 2.98 13.05 10.49
N LYS A 68 2.33 13.08 9.31
CA LYS A 68 1.36 14.12 8.96
C LYS A 68 0.15 14.13 9.88
N VAL A 69 -0.45 12.98 10.21
CA VAL A 69 -1.62 12.94 11.09
C VAL A 69 -1.25 13.29 12.54
N LEU A 70 -0.12 12.78 13.04
CA LEU A 70 0.39 13.13 14.38
C LEU A 70 0.72 14.63 14.48
N LEU A 71 1.31 15.23 13.45
CA LEU A 71 1.60 16.67 13.42
C LEU A 71 0.33 17.51 13.37
N ARG A 72 -0.71 17.11 12.63
CA ARG A 72 -2.02 17.79 12.65
C ARG A 72 -2.66 17.70 14.03
N ALA A 73 -2.72 16.50 14.61
CA ALA A 73 -3.27 16.30 15.95
C ALA A 73 -2.53 17.14 17.02
N LYS A 74 -1.19 17.19 16.96
CA LYS A 74 -0.38 18.02 17.86
C LYS A 74 -0.62 19.53 17.65
N LYS A 75 -0.76 19.98 16.40
CA LYS A 75 -1.01 21.40 16.09
C LYS A 75 -2.35 21.87 16.67
N HIS A 76 -3.40 21.06 16.58
CA HIS A 76 -4.69 21.34 17.21
C HIS A 76 -4.60 21.32 18.74
N GLN A 77 -3.91 20.35 19.34
CA GLN A 77 -3.69 20.33 20.80
C GLN A 77 -2.89 21.54 21.31
N SER A 78 -1.98 22.08 20.50
CA SER A 78 -1.13 23.21 20.88
C SER A 78 -1.75 24.58 20.61
N GLY A 79 -2.93 24.65 19.99
CA GLY A 79 -3.76 25.87 19.87
C GLY A 79 -4.63 26.16 21.11
N GLY A 80 -4.70 25.20 22.05
CA GLY A 80 -5.50 25.26 23.27
C GLY A 80 -4.71 25.46 24.57
N VAL A 81 -3.52 26.04 24.54
CA VAL A 81 -2.81 26.44 25.77
C VAL A 81 -2.65 27.95 25.80
N ASN A 82 -3.65 28.58 26.42
CA ASN A 82 -3.56 29.95 26.91
C ASN A 82 -2.95 29.88 28.32
N VAL A 83 -1.63 30.12 28.43
CA VAL A 83 -0.94 30.51 29.67
C VAL A 83 0.05 31.61 29.32
#